data_AF-A0A8T5U6S3-F1
#
_entry.id   AF-A0A8T5U6S3-F1
#
_cell.length_a   1.000
_cell.length_b   1.000
_cell.length_c   1.000
_cell.angle_alpha   90.00
_cell.angle_beta   90.00
_cell.angle_gamma   90.00
#
_symmetry.space_group_name_H-M   'P 1'
#
loop_
_entity.id
_entity.type
_entity.pdbx_description
1 polymer ?
#
loop_
_entity_poly.entity_id
_entity_poly.type
_entity_poly.pdbx_seq_one_letter_code
_entity_poly.pdbx_strand_id
1 'polypeptide(L)'
;INHNHRMLISHSIIPSFLIIITGTIFVWPALIFGGLAYSLHVIIDTFDWGTNFFYFQKKQIGLKLLISKEEFENLPKNLSEFKKAESFFDSKYYKSKISLSIEAILFILMMIFIIFFAIEFILISLFYFIGLYFHLSRHFFLRKVEMMK
;
A
#
# COMPACT_ATOMS: atom_id res chain seq x y z
N ILE A 1 3.11 -11.49 -19.69
CA ILE A 1 1.69 -11.09 -19.58
C ILE A 1 1.48 -10.61 -18.14
N ASN A 2 1.42 -9.29 -17.94
CA ASN A 2 1.21 -8.55 -16.68
C ASN A 2 1.46 -9.27 -15.33
N HIS A 3 2.69 -9.17 -14.81
CA HIS A 3 3.05 -9.52 -13.43
C HIS A 3 2.52 -8.49 -12.40
N ASN A 4 1.25 -8.08 -12.53
CA ASN A 4 0.65 -7.13 -11.59
C ASN A 4 0.32 -7.88 -10.28
N HIS A 5 1.16 -7.70 -9.26
CA HIS A 5 1.00 -8.37 -7.96
C HIS A 5 -0.34 -8.05 -7.28
N ARG A 6 -0.99 -6.93 -7.62
CA ARG A 6 -2.33 -6.56 -7.15
C ARG A 6 -3.46 -7.49 -7.63
N MET A 7 -3.13 -8.42 -8.53
CA MET A 7 -4.03 -9.49 -8.97
C MET A 7 -3.89 -10.79 -8.15
N LEU A 8 -2.84 -10.90 -7.33
CA LEU A 8 -2.57 -12.06 -6.48
C LEU A 8 -3.53 -12.09 -5.30
N ILE A 9 -3.71 -13.29 -4.73
CA ILE A 9 -4.57 -13.48 -3.55
C ILE A 9 -4.12 -12.66 -2.33
N SER A 10 -2.84 -12.31 -2.25
CA SER A 10 -2.29 -11.41 -1.22
C SER A 10 -2.84 -9.99 -1.27
N HIS A 11 -3.45 -9.57 -2.38
CA HIS A 11 -4.09 -8.26 -2.50
C HIS A 11 -5.62 -8.41 -2.60
N SER A 12 -6.15 -9.48 -2.02
CA SER A 12 -7.57 -9.71 -1.80
C SER A 12 -7.91 -9.64 -0.32
N ILE A 13 -9.19 -9.49 0.01
CA ILE A 13 -9.66 -9.45 1.40
C ILE A 13 -9.66 -10.84 2.06
N ILE A 14 -9.49 -11.91 1.27
CA ILE A 14 -9.60 -13.30 1.71
C ILE A 14 -8.54 -13.64 2.78
N PRO A 15 -7.23 -13.38 2.58
CA PRO A 15 -6.23 -13.60 3.63
C PRO A 15 -6.57 -12.89 4.93
N SER A 16 -7.08 -11.66 4.87
CA SER A 16 -7.46 -10.91 6.07
C SER A 16 -8.54 -11.62 6.87
N PHE A 17 -9.60 -12.08 6.20
CA PHE A 17 -10.67 -12.83 6.86
C PHE A 17 -10.16 -14.12 7.48
N LEU A 18 -9.29 -14.85 6.78
CA LEU A 18 -8.69 -16.07 7.32
C LEU A 18 -7.89 -15.77 8.60
N ILE A 19 -7.05 -14.73 8.59
CA ILE A 19 -6.28 -14.31 9.77
C ILE A 19 -7.20 -13.93 10.94
N ILE A 20 -8.27 -13.16 10.68
CA ILE A 20 -9.24 -12.75 11.72
C ILE A 20 -9.98 -13.96 12.30
N ILE A 21 -10.42 -14.89 11.44
CA ILE A 21 -11.12 -16.12 11.86
C ILE A 21 -10.18 -16.96 12.72
N THR A 22 -8.93 -17.17 12.28
CA THR A 22 -7.91 -17.88 13.07
C THR A 22 -7.66 -17.19 14.41
N GLY A 23 -7.50 -15.87 14.42
CA GLY A 23 -7.33 -15.09 15.65
C GLY A 23 -8.52 -15.23 16.61
N THR A 24 -9.75 -15.25 16.09
CA THR A 24 -10.97 -15.46 16.88
C THR A 24 -11.03 -16.87 17.47
N ILE A 25 -10.74 -17.91 16.68
CA ILE A 25 -10.77 -19.32 17.13
C ILE A 25 -9.76 -19.57 18.25
N PHE A 26 -8.55 -19.03 18.12
CA PHE A 26 -7.49 -19.18 19.13
C PHE A 26 -7.53 -18.11 20.23
N VAL A 27 -8.50 -17.20 20.21
CA VAL A 27 -8.63 -16.08 21.15
C VAL A 27 -7.31 -15.30 21.26
N TRP A 28 -6.68 -15.03 20.12
CA TRP A 28 -5.40 -14.33 20.04
C TRP A 28 -5.58 -12.92 19.44
N PRO A 29 -5.66 -11.86 20.27
CA PRO A 29 -5.90 -10.50 19.81
C PRO A 29 -4.90 -9.99 18.78
N ALA A 30 -3.63 -10.40 18.88
CA ALA A 30 -2.60 -9.97 17.93
C ALA A 30 -2.91 -10.41 16.49
N LEU A 31 -3.44 -11.62 16.28
CA LEU A 31 -3.87 -12.08 14.96
C LEU A 31 -5.08 -11.29 14.47
N ILE A 32 -6.04 -11.00 15.35
CA ILE A 32 -7.22 -10.20 14.99
C ILE A 32 -6.78 -8.80 14.51
N PHE A 33 -5.93 -8.12 15.27
CA PHE A 33 -5.39 -6.82 14.88
C PHE A 33 -4.53 -6.90 13.61
N GLY A 34 -3.72 -7.95 13.45
CA GLY A 34 -2.96 -8.17 12.22
C GLY A 34 -3.85 -8.34 10.99
N GLY A 35 -4.95 -9.08 11.11
CA GLY A 35 -5.93 -9.25 10.04
C GLY A 35 -6.71 -7.98 9.73
N LEU A 36 -7.03 -7.15 10.73
CA LEU A 36 -7.63 -5.83 10.53
C LEU A 36 -6.66 -4.87 9.83
N ALA A 37 -5.40 -4.83 10.25
CA ALA A 37 -4.36 -4.03 9.60
C ALA A 37 -4.16 -4.45 8.13
N TYR A 38 -4.13 -5.76 7.87
CA TYR A 38 -4.06 -6.29 6.50
C TYR A 38 -5.29 -5.91 5.67
N SER A 39 -6.49 -5.97 6.26
CA SER A 39 -7.72 -5.51 5.60
C SER A 39 -7.64 -4.05 5.20
N LEU A 40 -7.18 -3.18 6.11
CA LEU A 40 -7.01 -1.76 5.83
C LEU A 40 -6.02 -1.52 4.70
N HIS A 41 -4.89 -2.22 4.69
CA HIS A 41 -3.92 -2.17 3.58
C HIS A 41 -4.57 -2.53 2.24
N VAL A 42 -5.28 -3.66 2.16
CA VAL A 42 -5.96 -4.08 0.91
C VAL A 42 -7.02 -3.07 0.48
N ILE A 43 -7.77 -2.49 1.43
CA ILE A 43 -8.79 -1.46 1.14
C ILE A 43 -8.12 -0.21 0.56
N ILE A 44 -7.03 0.28 1.17
CA ILE A 44 -6.29 1.44 0.69
C ILE A 44 -5.75 1.18 -0.73
N ASP A 45 -5.11 0.03 -0.94
CA ASP A 45 -4.62 -0.37 -2.27
C ASP A 45 -5.73 -0.46 -3.32
N THR A 46 -6.93 -0.87 -2.90
CA THR A 46 -8.13 -0.89 -3.74
C THR A 46 -8.51 0.53 -4.17
N PHE A 47 -8.47 1.50 -3.27
CA PHE A 47 -8.75 2.90 -3.59
C PHE A 47 -7.66 3.54 -4.45
N ASP A 48 -6.39 3.31 -4.12
CA ASP A 48 -5.26 3.98 -4.77
C ASP A 48 -4.98 3.45 -6.17
N TRP A 49 -4.96 2.12 -6.32
CA TRP A 49 -4.49 1.44 -7.54
C TRP A 49 -5.50 0.47 -8.15
N GLY A 50 -6.47 0.04 -7.34
CA GLY A 50 -7.39 -1.04 -7.66
C GLY A 50 -6.72 -2.41 -7.54
N THR A 51 -7.40 -3.33 -6.88
CA THR A 51 -6.93 -4.70 -6.65
C THR A 51 -7.98 -5.70 -7.10
N ASN A 52 -7.60 -6.97 -7.17
CA ASN A 52 -8.56 -8.06 -7.27
C ASN A 52 -9.15 -8.36 -5.89
N PHE A 53 -9.92 -7.42 -5.33
CA PHE A 53 -10.35 -7.41 -3.92
C PHE A 53 -11.00 -8.71 -3.45
N PHE A 54 -11.86 -9.31 -4.28
CA PHE A 54 -12.50 -10.60 -3.98
C PHE A 54 -11.77 -11.80 -4.58
N TYR A 55 -10.69 -11.60 -5.33
CA TYR A 55 -9.91 -12.60 -6.06
C TYR A 55 -10.64 -13.34 -7.21
N PHE A 56 -11.90 -13.73 -7.04
CA PHE A 56 -12.65 -14.60 -7.95
C PHE A 56 -12.91 -14.00 -9.33
N GLN A 57 -13.03 -12.68 -9.42
CA GLN A 57 -13.41 -11.98 -10.65
C GLN A 57 -12.24 -11.81 -11.62
N LYS A 58 -10.99 -12.01 -11.17
CA LYS A 58 -9.76 -11.76 -11.94
C LYS A 58 -9.76 -10.41 -12.66
N LYS A 59 -10.40 -9.40 -12.05
CA LYS A 59 -10.46 -8.02 -12.53
C LYS A 59 -10.08 -7.08 -11.39
N GLN A 60 -9.36 -6.00 -11.71
CA GLN A 60 -9.11 -4.95 -10.73
C GLN A 60 -10.39 -4.15 -10.52
N ILE A 61 -10.82 -4.05 -9.26
CA ILE A 61 -11.89 -3.18 -8.80
C ILE A 61 -11.30 -2.07 -7.93
N GLY A 62 -12.00 -0.93 -7.83
CA GLY A 62 -11.57 0.22 -7.03
C GLY A 62 -11.58 1.54 -7.79
N LEU A 63 -11.45 2.64 -7.05
CA LEU A 63 -11.53 4.01 -7.60
C LEU A 63 -10.26 4.42 -8.37
N LYS A 64 -9.11 3.81 -8.06
CA LYS A 64 -7.82 4.06 -8.69
C LYS A 64 -7.42 5.53 -8.65
N LEU A 65 -7.52 6.16 -7.48
CA LEU A 65 -7.37 7.61 -7.29
C LEU A 65 -6.03 8.17 -7.77
N LEU A 66 -4.99 7.33 -7.89
CA LEU A 66 -3.65 7.75 -8.30
C LEU A 66 -3.38 7.62 -9.80
N ILE A 67 -4.32 7.09 -10.59
CA ILE A 67 -4.16 6.92 -12.04
C ILE A 67 -5.44 7.28 -12.79
N SER A 68 -5.33 8.05 -13.87
CA SER A 68 -6.51 8.37 -14.67
C SER A 68 -7.01 7.14 -15.44
N LYS A 69 -8.29 7.16 -15.85
CA LYS A 69 -8.85 6.09 -16.68
C LYS A 69 -8.07 5.91 -18.00
N GLU A 70 -7.73 7.02 -18.65
CA GLU A 70 -6.95 7.02 -19.89
C GLU A 70 -5.55 6.43 -19.69
N GLU A 71 -4.89 6.77 -18.58
CA GLU A 71 -3.57 6.26 -18.26
C GLU A 71 -3.59 4.75 -17.99
N PHE A 72 -4.66 4.28 -17.35
CA PHE A 72 -4.87 2.87 -17.07
C PHE A 72 -5.16 2.06 -18.35
N GLU A 73 -6.01 2.58 -19.25
CA GLU A 73 -6.33 1.93 -20.52
C GLU A 73 -5.09 1.87 -21.45
N ASN A 74 -4.21 2.86 -21.37
CA ASN A 74 -2.97 2.93 -22.13
C ASN A 74 -1.72 2.60 -21.29
N LEU A 75 -1.87 1.81 -20.23
CA LEU A 75 -0.81 1.57 -19.24
C LEU A 75 0.53 1.11 -19.87
N PRO A 76 0.58 0.17 -20.84
CA PRO A 76 1.86 -0.22 -21.45
C PRO A 76 2.61 0.95 -22.11
N LYS A 77 1.88 1.87 -22.74
CA LYS A 77 2.46 3.07 -23.35
C LYS A 77 3.03 3.99 -22.27
N ASN A 78 2.23 4.32 -21.25
CA ASN A 78 2.67 5.19 -20.16
C ASN A 78 3.87 4.61 -19.39
N LEU A 79 3.92 3.28 -19.19
CA LEU A 79 5.06 2.63 -18.55
C LEU A 79 6.33 2.70 -19.41
N SER A 80 6.19 2.66 -20.74
CA SER A 80 7.33 2.71 -21.67
C SER A 80 8.00 4.09 -21.77
N GLU A 81 7.34 5.15 -21.30
CA GLU A 81 7.90 6.50 -21.25
C GLU A 81 8.94 6.67 -20.12
N PHE A 82 8.97 5.74 -19.16
CA PHE A 82 9.92 5.74 -18.05
C PHE A 82 11.06 4.75 -18.31
N LYS A 83 12.27 5.08 -17.88
CA LYS A 83 13.41 4.15 -17.93
C LYS A 83 13.16 2.91 -17.09
N LYS A 84 12.40 3.06 -15.99
CA LYS A 84 11.90 1.97 -15.15
C LYS A 84 10.39 2.09 -14.97
N ALA A 85 9.66 1.01 -15.24
CA ALA A 85 8.19 1.00 -15.13
C ALA A 85 7.70 1.36 -13.72
N GLU A 86 8.48 1.05 -12.68
CA GLU A 86 8.16 1.39 -11.30
C GLU A 86 8.16 2.91 -11.05
N SER A 87 8.95 3.67 -11.80
CA SER A 87 9.03 5.14 -11.71
C SER A 87 7.69 5.80 -12.04
N PHE A 88 6.86 5.18 -12.90
CA PHE A 88 5.52 5.68 -13.19
C PHE A 88 4.67 5.72 -11.91
N PHE A 89 4.53 4.57 -11.23
CA PHE A 89 3.72 4.45 -10.03
C PHE A 89 4.28 5.28 -8.87
N ASP A 90 5.61 5.26 -8.70
CA ASP A 90 6.31 6.06 -7.70
C ASP A 90 6.06 7.57 -7.91
N SER A 91 6.15 8.04 -9.15
CA SER A 91 5.89 9.44 -9.47
C SER A 91 4.44 9.86 -9.20
N LYS A 92 3.46 8.98 -9.43
CA LYS A 92 2.04 9.25 -9.18
C LYS A 92 1.76 9.39 -7.70
N TYR A 93 2.29 8.46 -6.92
CA TYR A 93 2.15 8.45 -5.48
C TYR A 93 2.79 9.71 -4.85
N TYR A 94 4.07 9.99 -5.12
CA TYR A 94 4.77 11.13 -4.51
C TYR A 94 4.34 12.51 -5.04
N LYS A 95 3.66 12.58 -6.19
CA LYS A 95 3.02 13.82 -6.66
C LYS A 95 1.66 14.06 -6.00
N SER A 96 1.02 13.03 -5.45
CA SER A 96 -0.29 13.15 -4.80
C SER A 96 -0.15 13.72 -3.40
N LYS A 97 -0.30 15.04 -3.28
CA LYS A 97 -0.31 15.73 -1.97
C LYS A 97 -1.37 15.17 -1.03
N ILE A 98 -2.50 14.71 -1.55
CA ILE A 98 -3.60 14.14 -0.77
C ILE A 98 -3.15 12.82 -0.13
N SER A 99 -2.58 11.90 -0.92
CA SER A 99 -2.08 10.61 -0.41
C SER A 99 -1.01 10.81 0.66
N LEU A 100 -0.01 11.65 0.39
CA LEU A 100 1.04 11.99 1.36
C LEU A 100 0.47 12.64 2.64
N SER A 101 -0.56 13.50 2.52
CA SER A 101 -1.19 14.14 3.68
C SER A 101 -1.95 13.13 4.53
N ILE A 102 -2.70 12.22 3.90
CA ILE A 102 -3.44 11.15 4.59
C ILE A 102 -2.46 10.27 5.37
N GLU A 103 -1.36 9.86 4.74
CA GLU A 103 -0.36 9.03 5.42
C GLU A 103 0.31 9.74 6.60
N ALA A 104 0.67 11.01 6.44
CA ALA A 104 1.22 11.81 7.53
C ALA A 104 0.23 11.91 8.70
N ILE A 105 -1.05 12.14 8.41
CA ILE A 105 -2.12 12.18 9.42
C ILE A 105 -2.26 10.82 10.11
N LEU A 106 -2.31 9.72 9.34
CA LEU A 106 -2.40 8.36 9.89
C LEU A 106 -1.21 8.04 10.80
N PHE A 107 -0.01 8.43 10.42
CA PHE A 107 1.18 8.27 11.25
C PHE A 107 1.10 9.09 12.54
N ILE A 108 0.71 10.37 12.47
CA ILE A 108 0.55 11.23 13.65
C ILE A 108 -0.49 10.63 14.60
N LEU A 109 -1.65 10.21 14.06
CA LEU A 109 -2.69 9.56 14.84
C LEU A 109 -2.16 8.28 15.49
N MET A 110 -1.47 7.41 14.75
CA MET A 110 -0.84 6.21 15.29
C MET A 110 0.10 6.55 16.46
N MET A 111 0.96 7.56 16.33
CA MET A 111 1.86 7.97 17.40
C MET A 111 1.11 8.48 18.64
N ILE A 112 0.04 9.28 18.45
CA ILE A 112 -0.83 9.73 19.54
C ILE A 112 -1.45 8.52 20.25
N PHE A 113 -2.02 7.57 19.50
CA PHE A 113 -2.62 6.36 20.07
C PHE A 113 -1.60 5.52 20.85
N ILE A 114 -0.39 5.34 20.32
CA ILE A 114 0.68 4.60 21.03
C ILE A 114 1.02 5.30 22.35
N ILE A 115 1.21 6.62 22.34
CA ILE A 115 1.59 7.37 23.55
C ILE A 115 0.51 7.25 24.65
N PHE A 116 -0.77 7.32 24.28
CA PHE A 116 -1.85 7.28 25.28
C PHE A 116 -2.26 5.87 25.72
N PHE A 117 -2.15 4.87 24.85
CA PHE A 117 -2.76 3.55 25.09
C PHE A 117 -1.79 2.37 25.06
N ALA A 118 -0.56 2.56 24.58
CA ALA A 118 0.36 1.46 24.27
C ALA A 118 1.84 1.91 24.38
N ILE A 119 2.15 2.74 25.38
CA ILE A 119 3.46 3.42 25.50
C ILE A 119 4.61 2.42 25.67
N GLU A 120 4.34 1.25 26.26
CA GLU A 120 5.29 0.15 26.39
C GLU A 120 5.82 -0.36 25.03
N PHE A 121 5.08 -0.10 23.94
CA PHE A 121 5.46 -0.47 22.58
C PHE A 121 6.11 0.68 21.79
N ILE A 122 6.41 1.82 22.40
CA ILE A 122 6.99 2.98 21.70
C ILE A 122 8.31 2.68 20.99
N LEU A 123 9.13 1.76 21.52
CA LEU A 123 10.37 1.36 20.86
C LEU A 123 10.11 0.54 19.58
N ILE A 124 9.00 -0.19 19.51
CA ILE A 124 8.61 -0.94 18.30
C ILE A 124 8.27 0.03 17.17
N SER A 125 7.73 1.21 17.47
CA SER A 125 7.44 2.20 16.43
C SER A 125 8.71 2.69 15.72
N LEU A 126 9.91 2.47 16.26
CA LEU A 126 11.16 2.79 15.57
C LEU A 126 11.37 1.97 14.28
N PHE A 127 10.80 0.76 14.20
CA PHE A 127 10.85 -0.04 12.97
C PHE A 127 10.15 0.64 11.79
N TYR A 128 9.20 1.54 12.05
CA TYR A 128 8.58 2.38 11.01
C TYR A 128 9.66 3.16 10.22
N PHE A 129 10.65 3.75 10.90
CA PHE A 129 11.68 4.55 10.24
C PHE A 129 12.59 3.72 9.33
N ILE A 130 12.78 2.44 9.61
CA ILE A 130 13.50 1.51 8.72
C ILE A 130 12.69 1.31 7.43
N GLY A 131 11.38 1.06 7.55
CA GLY A 131 10.48 0.96 6.40
C GLY A 131 10.42 2.26 5.59
N LEU A 132 10.31 3.41 6.26
CA LEU A 132 10.32 4.72 5.64
C LEU A 132 11.62 4.98 4.89
N TYR A 133 12.78 4.66 5.49
CA TYR A 133 14.08 4.77 4.83
C TYR A 133 14.13 3.94 3.54
N PHE A 134 13.68 2.68 3.58
CA PHE A 134 13.61 1.85 2.39
C PHE A 134 12.72 2.48 1.30
N HIS A 135 11.55 3.00 1.70
CA HIS A 135 10.60 3.61 0.77
C HIS A 135 11.17 4.88 0.11
N LEU A 136 11.77 5.77 0.90
CA LEU A 136 12.37 7.02 0.42
C LEU A 136 13.65 6.78 -0.39
N SER A 137 14.52 5.87 0.05
CA SER A 137 15.75 5.54 -0.68
C SER A 137 15.44 4.99 -2.07
N ARG A 138 14.43 4.11 -2.19
CA ARG A 138 13.93 3.65 -3.49
C ARG A 138 13.40 4.79 -4.35
N HIS A 139 12.57 5.68 -3.79
CA HIS A 139 12.06 6.86 -4.51
C HIS A 139 13.19 7.72 -5.08
N PHE A 140 14.14 8.13 -4.23
CA PHE A 140 15.25 8.98 -4.67
C PHE A 140 16.15 8.28 -5.68
N PHE A 141 16.34 6.97 -5.55
CA PHE A 141 17.06 6.17 -6.53
C PHE A 141 16.35 6.17 -7.89
N LEU A 142 15.04 5.87 -7.93
CA LEU A 142 14.25 5.87 -9.17
C LEU A 142 14.25 7.27 -9.81
N ARG A 143 14.04 8.32 -9.02
CA ARG A 143 14.10 9.70 -9.48
C ARG A 143 15.47 10.03 -10.10
N LYS A 144 16.57 9.58 -9.49
CA LYS A 144 17.92 9.76 -10.06
C LYS A 144 18.08 9.03 -11.39
N VAL A 145 17.57 7.81 -11.51
CA VAL A 145 17.60 7.03 -12.77
C VAL A 145 16.91 7.79 -13.89
N GLU A 146 15.73 8.35 -13.65
CA GLU A 146 14.98 9.09 -14.67
C GLU A 146 15.63 10.45 -15.04
N MET A 147 16.43 11.05 -14.16
CA MET A 147 17.13 12.33 -14.43
C MET A 147 18.46 12.17 -15.18
N MET A 148 19.06 10.98 -15.18
CA MET A 148 20.26 10.73 -15.99
C MET A 148 19.86 10.77 -17.46
N LYS A 149 20.70 11.35 -18.34
CA LYS A 149 20.46 11.33 -19.78
C LYS A 149 20.63 9.92 -20.32
#